data_AF-A0A959RLU0-F1
#
_entry.id   AF-A0A959RLU0-F1
#
_cell.length_a   1.000
_cell.length_b   1.000
_cell.length_c   1.000
_cell.angle_alpha   90.00
_cell.angle_beta   90.00
_cell.angle_gamma   90.00
#
_symmetry.space_group_name_H-M   'P 1'
#
loop_
_entity.id
_entity.type
_entity.pdbx_description
1 polymer ?
#
loop_
_entity_poly.entity_id
_entity_poly.type
_entity_poly.pdbx_seq_one_letter_code
_entity_poly.pdbx_strand_id
1 'polypeptide(L)'
;LQHRGPDGEGTWVEQHGLIGLAHRRLAIIDLSAAGEQPMEVKGLTHHRYYIVHNGEIYNYHEIKKLLADKGYSFTTKTDTEVIAAAYDCWQENCLQYFDGMFAFALWDEEKKELFAARDRFGEKPFFYCTQQQQFFFASEMKALWAAGVERHVNPSMLFNFLTLGYTGHPQQPGDTFYSYVQQLPPATYLKYSIADKQLSLRKYWEINAEQPLIDISETDAIDTFKELFSTSVQRRLRSDVS
;
A
#
# COMPACT_ATOMS: atom_id res chain seq x y z
N LEU A 1 -16.24 6.48 -1.10
CA LEU A 1 -15.35 5.41 -1.62
C LEU A 1 -16.11 4.14 -2.04
N GLN A 2 -17.45 4.08 -1.86
CA GLN A 2 -18.26 2.89 -2.14
C GLN A 2 -18.09 2.34 -3.58
N HIS A 3 -17.93 3.20 -4.57
CA HIS A 3 -17.72 2.79 -5.97
C HIS A 3 -16.44 1.97 -6.20
N ARG A 4 -15.46 2.00 -5.29
CA ARG A 4 -14.23 1.19 -5.37
C ARG A 4 -14.34 -0.18 -4.70
N GLY A 5 -15.38 -0.38 -3.89
CA GLY A 5 -15.55 -1.55 -3.05
C GLY A 5 -17.02 -1.71 -2.65
N PRO A 6 -17.85 -2.20 -3.58
CA PRO A 6 -19.30 -2.32 -3.37
C PRO A 6 -19.70 -3.52 -2.51
N ASP A 7 -18.80 -4.51 -2.32
CA ASP A 7 -19.14 -5.81 -1.74
C ASP A 7 -19.10 -5.82 -0.21
N GLY A 8 -18.40 -4.87 0.41
CA GLY A 8 -18.28 -4.79 1.86
C GLY A 8 -17.79 -3.45 2.38
N GLU A 9 -18.02 -3.22 3.67
CA GLU A 9 -17.52 -2.08 4.42
C GLU A 9 -17.10 -2.50 5.82
N GLY A 10 -16.13 -1.79 6.38
CA GLY A 10 -15.70 -2.02 7.75
C GLY A 10 -15.01 -0.80 8.33
N THR A 11 -15.08 -0.67 9.65
CA THR A 11 -14.40 0.37 10.41
C THR A 11 -13.83 -0.23 11.68
N TRP A 12 -12.63 0.19 12.04
CA TRP A 12 -12.03 -0.08 13.33
C TRP A 12 -11.65 1.25 13.96
N VAL A 13 -11.95 1.40 15.24
CA VAL A 13 -11.61 2.59 16.02
C VAL A 13 -10.96 2.09 17.31
N GLU A 14 -9.80 2.66 17.62
CA GLU A 14 -9.07 2.36 18.86
C GLU A 14 -9.89 2.79 20.09
N GLN A 15 -9.64 2.18 21.25
CA GLN A 15 -10.48 2.33 22.45
C GLN A 15 -10.69 3.79 22.89
N HIS A 16 -9.69 4.66 22.73
CA HIS A 16 -9.78 6.08 23.08
C HIS A 16 -10.27 6.97 21.94
N GLY A 17 -10.59 6.38 20.77
CA GLY A 17 -11.12 7.10 19.61
C GLY A 17 -10.09 7.98 18.89
N LEU A 18 -8.81 7.84 19.21
CA LEU A 18 -7.74 8.67 18.63
C LEU A 18 -7.31 8.18 17.25
N ILE A 19 -7.48 6.89 16.97
CA ILE A 19 -7.11 6.25 15.72
C ILE A 19 -8.32 5.54 15.14
N GLY A 20 -8.51 5.67 13.82
CA GLY A 20 -9.53 4.96 13.09
C GLY A 20 -9.03 4.50 11.73
N LEU A 21 -9.41 3.28 11.35
CA LEU A 21 -9.23 2.72 10.02
C LEU A 21 -10.60 2.42 9.42
N ALA A 22 -10.74 2.61 8.11
CA ALA A 22 -11.97 2.31 7.39
C ALA A 22 -11.65 1.70 6.02
N HIS A 23 -12.50 0.78 5.58
CA HIS A 23 -12.31 0.07 4.31
C HIS A 23 -13.61 -0.07 3.53
N ARG A 24 -13.48 -0.10 2.21
CA ARG A 24 -14.52 -0.48 1.25
C ARG A 24 -13.95 -1.61 0.41
N ARG A 25 -14.65 -2.74 0.39
CA ARG A 25 -14.13 -3.99 -0.15
C ARG A 25 -14.75 -4.30 -1.51
N LEU A 26 -13.88 -4.56 -2.48
CA LEU A 26 -14.19 -5.35 -3.66
C LEU A 26 -13.56 -6.72 -3.42
N ALA A 27 -14.36 -7.77 -3.29
CA ALA A 27 -13.89 -9.08 -2.89
C ALA A 27 -13.33 -9.82 -4.12
N ILE A 28 -12.00 -9.93 -4.23
CA ILE A 28 -11.30 -10.60 -5.35
C ILE A 28 -10.60 -11.88 -4.89
N ILE A 29 -9.86 -11.80 -3.77
CA ILE A 29 -9.19 -12.93 -3.11
C ILE A 29 -9.93 -13.21 -1.79
N ASP A 30 -10.20 -14.48 -1.52
CA ASP A 30 -10.92 -15.02 -0.37
C ASP A 30 -12.26 -14.32 -0.12
N LEU A 31 -13.32 -14.73 -0.82
CA LEU A 31 -14.65 -14.10 -0.74
C LEU A 31 -15.36 -14.23 0.63
N SER A 32 -14.72 -14.89 1.60
CA SER A 32 -15.29 -15.08 2.94
C SER A 32 -15.13 -13.83 3.83
N ALA A 33 -15.75 -13.89 5.01
CA ALA A 33 -15.58 -12.89 6.08
C ALA A 33 -14.13 -12.80 6.58
N ALA A 34 -13.29 -13.82 6.33
CA ALA A 34 -11.88 -13.79 6.71
C ALA A 34 -11.07 -12.72 5.96
N GLY A 35 -11.57 -12.22 4.83
CA GLY A 35 -10.98 -11.10 4.09
C GLY A 35 -11.58 -9.73 4.39
N GLU A 36 -12.44 -9.62 5.41
CA GLU A 36 -12.97 -8.32 5.86
C GLU A 36 -11.85 -7.42 6.42
N GLN A 37 -12.02 -6.11 6.19
CA GLN A 37 -11.06 -5.10 6.60
C GLN A 37 -11.78 -3.89 7.21
N PRO A 38 -11.16 -3.13 8.14
CA PRO A 38 -9.81 -3.31 8.68
C PRO A 38 -9.60 -4.66 9.37
N MET A 39 -8.51 -5.34 9.04
CA MET A 39 -8.22 -6.69 9.54
C MET A 39 -7.40 -6.59 10.82
N GLU A 40 -7.92 -7.16 11.91
CA GLU A 40 -7.14 -7.49 13.10
C GLU A 40 -6.36 -8.78 12.84
N VAL A 41 -5.04 -8.73 12.93
CA VAL A 41 -4.18 -9.85 12.54
C VAL A 41 -4.01 -10.81 13.71
N LYS A 42 -4.79 -11.91 13.69
CA LYS A 42 -4.86 -12.88 14.79
C LYS A 42 -3.83 -14.00 14.76
N GLY A 43 -3.20 -14.24 13.62
CA GLY A 43 -2.16 -15.28 13.47
C GLY A 43 -0.84 -14.97 14.17
N LEU A 44 -0.70 -13.78 14.77
CA LEU A 44 0.50 -13.28 15.42
C LEU A 44 0.33 -13.28 16.94
N THR A 45 1.43 -13.51 17.67
CA THR A 45 1.45 -13.77 19.12
C THR A 45 0.94 -12.63 20.02
N HIS A 46 0.68 -11.42 19.47
CA HIS A 46 0.36 -10.24 20.26
C HIS A 46 -0.87 -9.44 19.78
N HIS A 47 -1.64 -9.91 18.79
CA HIS A 47 -2.87 -9.24 18.30
C HIS A 47 -2.75 -7.70 18.16
N ARG A 48 -1.58 -7.20 17.75
CA ARG A 48 -1.24 -5.77 17.83
C ARG A 48 -1.41 -5.01 16.52
N TYR A 49 -1.67 -5.72 15.43
CA TYR A 49 -1.68 -5.16 14.10
C TYR A 49 -3.08 -5.08 13.53
N TYR A 50 -3.39 -3.89 13.01
CA TYR A 50 -4.63 -3.61 12.28
C TYR A 50 -4.28 -3.08 10.90
N ILE A 51 -4.82 -3.68 9.84
CA ILE A 51 -4.44 -3.34 8.47
C ILE A 51 -5.64 -3.01 7.60
N VAL A 52 -5.47 -2.00 6.75
CA VAL A 52 -6.28 -1.78 5.55
C VAL A 52 -5.39 -1.85 4.32
N HIS A 53 -5.88 -2.51 3.28
CA HIS A 53 -5.13 -2.86 2.08
C HIS A 53 -6.05 -2.74 0.86
N ASN A 54 -5.57 -1.99 -0.13
CA ASN A 54 -6.16 -1.87 -1.45
C ASN A 54 -5.14 -2.34 -2.48
N GLY A 55 -5.34 -3.54 -3.01
CA GLY A 55 -4.37 -4.17 -3.89
C GLY A 55 -4.33 -5.67 -3.74
N GLU A 56 -3.29 -6.25 -4.32
CA GLU A 56 -3.02 -7.69 -4.35
C GLU A 56 -1.50 -7.92 -4.23
N ILE A 57 -1.09 -8.80 -3.32
CA ILE A 57 0.27 -9.36 -3.29
C ILE A 57 0.25 -10.70 -4.02
N TYR A 58 0.62 -10.71 -5.30
CA TYR A 58 0.48 -11.88 -6.15
C TYR A 58 1.29 -13.09 -5.67
N ASN A 59 2.44 -12.84 -5.05
CA ASN A 59 3.33 -13.89 -4.53
C ASN A 59 3.11 -14.20 -3.03
N TYR A 60 1.92 -13.93 -2.49
CA TYR A 60 1.64 -14.11 -1.06
C TYR A 60 1.79 -15.58 -0.59
N HIS A 61 1.50 -16.56 -1.45
CA HIS A 61 1.70 -17.98 -1.11
C HIS A 61 3.19 -18.31 -0.89
N GLU A 62 4.06 -17.78 -1.74
CA GLU A 62 5.49 -17.94 -1.66
C GLU A 62 6.03 -17.26 -0.39
N ILE A 63 5.57 -16.04 -0.08
CA ILE A 63 5.94 -15.33 1.15
C ILE A 63 5.44 -16.08 2.39
N LYS A 64 4.21 -16.61 2.35
CA LYS A 64 3.61 -17.39 3.44
C LYS A 64 4.46 -18.61 3.79
N LYS A 65 5.04 -19.28 2.80
CA LYS A 65 5.99 -20.38 3.01
C LYS A 65 7.26 -19.91 3.73
N LEU A 66 7.87 -18.81 3.28
CA LEU A 66 9.07 -18.25 3.91
C LEU A 66 8.83 -17.83 5.37
N LEU A 67 7.64 -17.31 5.67
CA LEU A 67 7.24 -16.93 7.03
C LEU A 67 6.92 -18.15 7.90
N ALA A 68 6.31 -19.19 7.34
CA ALA A 68 6.06 -20.45 8.04
C ALA A 68 7.37 -21.10 8.52
N ASP A 69 8.42 -21.07 7.69
CA ASP A 69 9.77 -21.54 8.06
C ASP A 69 10.38 -20.72 9.22
N LYS A 70 9.84 -19.53 9.49
CA LYS A 70 10.21 -18.65 10.62
C LYS A 70 9.27 -18.76 11.81
N GLY A 71 8.31 -19.68 11.79
CA GLY A 71 7.38 -19.95 12.89
C GLY A 71 6.07 -19.16 12.83
N TYR A 72 5.78 -18.47 11.74
CA TYR A 72 4.50 -17.76 11.58
C TYR A 72 3.37 -18.72 11.20
N SER A 73 2.20 -18.47 11.77
CA SER A 73 0.95 -19.18 11.46
C SER A 73 -0.07 -18.20 10.90
N PHE A 74 -1.03 -18.71 10.12
CA PHE A 74 -2.00 -17.88 9.40
C PHE A 74 -3.40 -18.42 9.62
N THR A 75 -4.32 -17.50 9.85
CA THR A 75 -5.73 -17.78 10.15
C THR A 75 -6.63 -17.58 8.92
N THR A 76 -6.14 -16.86 7.92
CA THR A 76 -6.85 -16.53 6.67
C THR A 76 -6.11 -17.09 5.45
N LYS A 77 -6.78 -17.05 4.30
CA LYS A 77 -6.16 -17.34 2.99
C LYS A 77 -5.85 -16.07 2.21
N THR A 78 -5.97 -14.91 2.85
CA THR A 78 -5.78 -13.60 2.23
C THR A 78 -4.29 -13.26 2.15
N ASP A 79 -3.96 -12.43 1.17
CA ASP A 79 -2.67 -11.75 1.10
C ASP A 79 -2.49 -10.67 2.17
N THR A 80 -3.60 -10.11 2.66
CA THR A 80 -3.62 -9.02 3.64
C THR A 80 -2.99 -9.43 4.98
N GLU A 81 -3.27 -10.64 5.47
CA GLU A 81 -2.62 -11.19 6.68
C GLU A 81 -1.10 -11.38 6.46
N VAL A 82 -0.69 -11.73 5.23
CA VAL A 82 0.72 -11.92 4.85
C VAL A 82 1.50 -10.60 4.94
N ILE A 83 0.90 -9.46 4.59
CA ILE A 83 1.56 -8.15 4.69
C ILE A 83 1.96 -7.87 6.14
N ALA A 84 1.03 -8.05 7.08
CA ALA A 84 1.29 -7.79 8.49
C ALA A 84 2.30 -8.76 9.09
N ALA A 85 2.21 -10.05 8.77
CA ALA A 85 3.19 -11.05 9.20
C ALA A 85 4.59 -10.77 8.63
N ALA A 86 4.68 -10.33 7.37
CA ALA A 86 5.95 -9.95 6.75
C ALA A 86 6.55 -8.71 7.41
N TYR A 87 5.73 -7.70 7.73
CA TYR A 87 6.19 -6.53 8.48
C TYR A 87 6.63 -6.90 9.90
N ASP A 88 5.91 -7.76 10.61
CA ASP A 88 6.35 -8.22 11.92
C ASP A 88 7.74 -8.90 11.85
N CYS A 89 7.94 -9.75 10.84
CA CYS A 89 9.18 -10.49 10.66
C CYS A 89 10.37 -9.65 10.17
N TRP A 90 10.15 -8.78 9.17
CA TRP A 90 11.23 -8.09 8.44
C TRP A 90 11.15 -6.55 8.55
N GLN A 91 10.16 -6.02 9.26
CA GLN A 91 9.87 -4.58 9.34
C GLN A 91 9.72 -4.00 7.92
N GLU A 92 10.19 -2.78 7.66
CA GLU A 92 10.10 -2.15 6.33
C GLU A 92 10.77 -2.95 5.20
N ASN A 93 11.72 -3.84 5.51
CA ASN A 93 12.38 -4.66 4.51
C ASN A 93 11.43 -5.69 3.89
N CYS A 94 10.25 -5.92 4.48
CA CYS A 94 9.20 -6.77 3.90
C CYS A 94 8.82 -6.33 2.48
N LEU A 95 8.92 -5.03 2.18
CA LEU A 95 8.57 -4.46 0.87
C LEU A 95 9.45 -4.98 -0.28
N GLN A 96 10.65 -5.50 0.02
CA GLN A 96 11.51 -6.13 -1.00
C GLN A 96 10.95 -7.46 -1.50
N TYR A 97 10.12 -8.12 -0.69
CA TYR A 97 9.56 -9.43 -0.99
C TYR A 97 8.25 -9.35 -1.78
N PHE A 98 7.58 -8.20 -1.79
CA PHE A 98 6.26 -8.05 -2.39
C PHE A 98 6.34 -7.92 -3.91
N ASP A 99 5.66 -8.82 -4.61
CA ASP A 99 5.30 -8.73 -6.03
C ASP A 99 3.79 -8.50 -6.11
N GLY A 100 3.38 -7.28 -6.47
CA GLY A 100 1.99 -6.87 -6.36
C GLY A 100 1.75 -5.40 -6.71
N MET A 101 0.48 -5.08 -6.93
CA MET A 101 -0.02 -3.71 -6.95
C MET A 101 -0.71 -3.46 -5.61
N PHE A 102 -0.27 -2.48 -4.82
CA PHE A 102 -0.76 -2.33 -3.45
C PHE A 102 -0.62 -0.91 -2.93
N ALA A 103 -1.59 -0.55 -2.10
CA ALA A 103 -1.50 0.54 -1.16
C ALA A 103 -2.11 0.04 0.16
N PHE A 104 -1.33 0.04 1.24
CA PHE A 104 -1.82 -0.38 2.55
C PHE A 104 -1.42 0.59 3.66
N ALA A 105 -2.14 0.49 4.78
CA ALA A 105 -1.80 1.14 6.03
C ALA A 105 -1.96 0.13 7.17
N LEU A 106 -0.87 -0.10 7.89
CA LEU A 106 -0.73 -1.04 9.01
C LEU A 106 -0.51 -0.21 10.28
N TRP A 107 -1.45 -0.31 11.20
CA TRP A 107 -1.35 0.27 12.53
C TRP A 107 -0.70 -0.73 13.49
N ASP A 108 0.34 -0.28 14.18
CA ASP A 108 1.03 -1.02 15.24
C ASP A 108 0.61 -0.45 16.61
N GLU A 109 -0.26 -1.19 17.30
CA GLU A 109 -0.84 -0.78 18.58
C GLU A 109 0.19 -0.64 19.70
N GLU A 110 1.28 -1.42 19.64
CA GLU A 110 2.34 -1.41 20.65
C GLU A 110 3.28 -0.22 20.45
N LYS A 111 3.68 0.04 19.19
CA LYS A 111 4.57 1.17 18.85
C LYS A 111 3.82 2.51 18.73
N LYS A 112 2.49 2.48 18.64
CA LYS A 112 1.65 3.64 18.32
C LYS A 112 2.11 4.34 17.03
N GLU A 113 2.43 3.53 16.02
CA GLU A 113 2.94 3.96 14.73
C GLU A 113 2.09 3.40 13.58
N LEU A 114 1.82 4.25 12.60
CA LEU A 114 1.24 3.85 11.31
C LEU A 114 2.36 3.63 10.30
N PHE A 115 2.44 2.43 9.75
CA PHE A 115 3.29 2.11 8.61
C PHE A 115 2.41 1.95 7.36
N ALA A 116 2.62 2.78 6.35
CA ALA A 116 1.89 2.69 5.08
C ALA A 116 2.85 2.64 3.91
N ALA A 117 2.50 1.90 2.86
CA ALA A 117 3.34 1.78 1.68
C ALA A 117 2.52 1.74 0.40
N ARG A 118 3.15 2.19 -0.68
CA ARG A 118 2.62 2.17 -2.04
C ARG A 118 3.56 1.41 -2.96
N ASP A 119 2.99 0.62 -3.85
CA ASP A 119 3.72 -0.26 -4.77
C ASP A 119 4.74 0.48 -5.66
N ARG A 120 5.60 -0.32 -6.31
CA ARG A 120 6.79 0.14 -7.04
C ARG A 120 6.46 1.15 -8.14
N PHE A 121 5.31 1.03 -8.78
CA PHE A 121 4.90 1.88 -9.90
C PHE A 121 3.74 2.81 -9.54
N GLY A 122 3.23 2.73 -8.31
CA GLY A 122 2.12 3.55 -7.85
C GLY A 122 0.79 3.18 -8.50
N GLU A 123 0.58 1.91 -8.84
CA GLU A 123 -0.66 1.42 -9.45
C GLU A 123 -1.87 1.72 -8.56
N LYS A 124 -1.75 1.50 -7.25
CA LYS A 124 -2.82 1.81 -6.29
C LYS A 124 -2.64 3.22 -5.73
N PRO A 125 -3.69 4.06 -5.70
CA PRO A 125 -3.56 5.42 -5.19
C PRO A 125 -3.52 5.44 -3.66
N PHE A 126 -2.72 6.35 -3.12
CA PHE A 126 -2.64 6.65 -1.70
C PHE A 126 -2.40 8.14 -1.53
N PHE A 127 -3.36 8.84 -0.94
CA PHE A 127 -3.29 10.26 -0.62
C PHE A 127 -3.29 10.43 0.89
N TYR A 128 -2.58 11.44 1.38
CA TYR A 128 -2.53 11.77 2.80
C TYR A 128 -2.42 13.27 3.02
N CYS A 129 -2.70 13.69 4.25
CA CYS A 129 -2.45 15.05 4.71
C CYS A 129 -2.21 15.09 6.22
N THR A 130 -1.44 16.09 6.64
CA THR A 130 -1.28 16.45 8.05
C THR A 130 -1.88 17.84 8.25
N GLN A 131 -2.98 17.92 9.00
CA GLN A 131 -3.66 19.19 9.29
C GLN A 131 -4.15 19.19 10.74
N GLN A 132 -4.04 20.32 11.44
CA GLN A 132 -4.57 20.48 12.81
C GLN A 132 -4.14 19.36 13.78
N GLN A 133 -2.89 18.91 13.70
CA GLN A 133 -2.34 17.80 14.51
C GLN A 133 -2.96 16.42 14.25
N GLN A 134 -3.70 16.27 13.15
CA GLN A 134 -4.29 15.01 12.70
C GLN A 134 -3.61 14.55 11.41
N PHE A 135 -3.51 13.24 11.25
CA PHE A 135 -3.05 12.60 10.03
C PHE A 135 -4.23 11.88 9.38
N PHE A 136 -4.50 12.18 8.13
CA PHE A 136 -5.53 11.51 7.34
C PHE A 136 -4.89 10.85 6.13
N PHE A 137 -5.43 9.71 5.73
CA PHE A 137 -5.09 9.06 4.47
C PHE A 137 -6.31 8.46 3.80
N ALA A 138 -6.27 8.31 2.47
CA ALA A 138 -7.33 7.67 1.69
C ALA A 138 -6.83 7.26 0.31
N SER A 139 -7.56 6.35 -0.34
CA SER A 139 -7.32 5.99 -1.75
C SER A 139 -7.75 7.08 -2.73
N GLU A 140 -8.60 8.03 -2.32
CA GLU A 140 -9.02 9.18 -3.15
C GLU A 140 -9.19 10.43 -2.31
N MET A 141 -8.76 11.59 -2.83
CA MET A 141 -8.78 12.88 -2.12
C MET A 141 -10.18 13.29 -1.61
N LYS A 142 -11.25 12.87 -2.29
CA LYS A 142 -12.63 13.20 -1.86
C LYS A 142 -12.99 12.66 -0.48
N ALA A 143 -12.36 11.57 -0.04
CA ALA A 143 -12.54 11.08 1.33
C ALA A 143 -11.88 12.03 2.35
N LEU A 144 -10.72 12.59 2.03
CA LEU A 144 -10.05 13.59 2.86
C LEU A 144 -10.91 14.86 2.98
N TRP A 145 -11.50 15.32 1.88
CA TRP A 145 -12.41 16.47 1.92
C TRP A 145 -13.69 16.20 2.70
N ALA A 146 -14.23 14.98 2.63
CA ALA A 146 -15.37 14.58 3.45
C ALA A 146 -15.03 14.53 4.95
N ALA A 147 -13.76 14.30 5.28
CA ALA A 147 -13.24 14.37 6.65
C ALA A 147 -12.92 15.81 7.12
N GLY A 148 -13.16 16.83 6.27
CA GLY A 148 -12.98 18.24 6.62
C GLY A 148 -11.68 18.87 6.13
N VAL A 149 -10.85 18.16 5.36
CA VAL A 149 -9.60 18.72 4.81
C VAL A 149 -9.92 19.83 3.80
N GLU A 150 -9.28 20.97 3.99
CA GLU A 150 -9.50 22.16 3.16
C GLU A 150 -9.07 21.96 1.70
N ARG A 151 -9.83 22.58 0.78
CA ARG A 151 -9.52 22.58 -0.65
C ARG A 151 -8.82 23.87 -1.05
N HIS A 152 -7.49 23.85 -0.99
CA HIS A 152 -6.67 24.96 -1.47
C HIS A 152 -5.92 24.55 -2.73
N VAL A 153 -6.15 25.22 -3.86
CA VAL A 153 -5.45 24.91 -5.12
C VAL A 153 -3.96 25.15 -4.95
N ASN A 154 -3.12 24.25 -5.46
CA ASN A 154 -1.68 24.43 -5.55
C ASN A 154 -1.35 25.26 -6.81
N PRO A 155 -0.95 26.54 -6.68
CA PRO A 155 -0.70 27.40 -7.83
C PRO A 155 0.47 26.92 -8.70
N SER A 156 1.48 26.30 -8.09
CA SER A 156 2.63 25.73 -8.81
C SER A 156 2.20 24.58 -9.71
N MET A 157 1.36 23.68 -9.19
CA MET A 157 0.80 22.59 -10.00
C MET A 157 -0.14 23.09 -11.10
N LEU A 158 -0.96 24.09 -10.80
CA LEU A 158 -1.82 24.71 -11.82
C LEU A 158 -0.98 25.36 -12.93
N PHE A 159 0.06 26.09 -12.58
CA PHE A 159 0.98 26.70 -13.54
C PHE A 159 1.67 25.64 -14.41
N ASN A 160 2.22 24.59 -13.80
CA ASN A 160 2.87 23.49 -14.52
C ASN A 160 1.91 22.79 -15.50
N PHE A 161 0.65 22.61 -15.10
CA PHE A 161 -0.37 22.05 -15.98
C PHE A 161 -0.70 22.98 -17.16
N LEU A 162 -0.94 24.26 -16.90
CA LEU A 162 -1.32 25.22 -17.94
C LEU A 162 -0.20 25.49 -18.94
N THR A 163 1.06 25.46 -18.50
CA THR A 163 2.22 25.80 -19.33
C THR A 163 2.88 24.59 -19.99
N LEU A 164 2.90 23.43 -19.31
CA LEU A 164 3.65 22.25 -19.75
C LEU A 164 2.76 21.00 -19.93
N GLY A 165 1.47 21.06 -19.58
CA GLY A 165 0.56 19.92 -19.62
C GLY A 165 0.81 18.88 -18.52
N TYR A 166 1.62 19.21 -17.51
CA TYR A 166 2.00 18.27 -16.46
C TYR A 166 0.83 18.00 -15.50
N THR A 167 0.46 16.73 -15.37
CA THR A 167 -0.58 16.26 -14.45
C THR A 167 -0.04 15.79 -13.09
N GLY A 168 1.29 15.73 -12.95
CA GLY A 168 2.03 15.50 -11.71
C GLY A 168 3.32 16.32 -11.70
N HIS A 169 3.92 16.54 -10.53
CA HIS A 169 5.13 17.34 -10.41
C HIS A 169 6.39 16.47 -10.64
N PRO A 170 7.18 16.66 -11.71
CA PRO A 170 8.31 15.77 -12.02
C PRO A 170 9.37 15.71 -10.92
N GLN A 171 9.63 16.83 -10.26
CA GLN A 171 10.64 16.93 -9.20
C GLN A 171 10.08 16.64 -7.79
N GLN A 172 8.76 16.61 -7.64
CA GLN A 172 8.09 16.46 -6.34
C GLN A 172 6.90 15.51 -6.53
N PRO A 173 7.14 14.21 -6.77
CA PRO A 173 6.10 13.27 -7.21
C PRO A 173 4.92 13.09 -6.23
N GLY A 174 5.00 13.65 -5.02
CA GLY A 174 3.89 13.69 -4.07
C GLY A 174 2.99 14.92 -4.17
N ASP A 175 3.36 15.93 -4.95
CA ASP A 175 2.54 17.13 -5.13
C ASP A 175 1.26 16.82 -5.89
N THR A 176 0.17 17.42 -5.42
CA THR A 176 -1.14 17.36 -6.10
C THR A 176 -1.60 18.76 -6.46
N PHE A 177 -2.68 18.85 -7.23
CA PHE A 177 -3.36 20.12 -7.51
C PHE A 177 -3.94 20.81 -6.25
N TYR A 178 -3.81 20.20 -5.07
CA TYR A 178 -4.28 20.74 -3.80
C TYR A 178 -3.14 20.82 -2.78
N SER A 179 -2.92 22.00 -2.21
CA SER A 179 -1.75 22.33 -1.36
C SER A 179 -1.69 21.51 -0.07
N TYR A 180 -2.83 21.08 0.46
CA TYR A 180 -2.89 20.31 1.71
C TYR A 180 -2.91 18.80 1.51
N VAL A 181 -3.03 18.31 0.28
CA VAL A 181 -3.11 16.88 0.01
C VAL A 181 -1.88 16.45 -0.76
N GLN A 182 -1.15 15.50 -0.21
CA GLN A 182 -0.02 14.86 -0.88
C GLN A 182 -0.43 13.47 -1.36
N GLN A 183 0.17 13.03 -2.46
CA GLN A 183 0.14 11.65 -2.87
C GLN A 183 1.41 10.96 -2.34
N LEU A 184 1.29 9.76 -1.77
CA LEU A 184 2.48 8.97 -1.44
C LEU A 184 3.17 8.59 -2.75
N PRO A 185 4.44 8.96 -3.00
CA PRO A 185 5.09 8.63 -4.26
C PRO A 185 5.17 7.10 -4.49
N PRO A 186 5.29 6.65 -5.75
CA PRO A 186 5.60 5.25 -6.04
C PRO A 186 6.82 4.74 -5.25
N ALA A 187 6.87 3.43 -5.01
CA ALA A 187 7.99 2.76 -4.35
C ALA A 187 8.40 3.38 -3.01
N THR A 188 7.45 3.98 -2.28
CA THR A 188 7.71 4.72 -1.05
C THR A 188 6.82 4.19 0.06
N TYR A 189 7.40 4.10 1.26
CA TYR A 189 6.65 3.93 2.49
C TYR A 189 6.71 5.19 3.33
N LEU A 190 5.70 5.37 4.16
CA LEU A 190 5.68 6.36 5.22
C LEU A 190 5.53 5.68 6.58
N LYS A 191 6.14 6.30 7.60
CA LYS A 191 5.88 6.02 9.01
C LYS A 191 5.36 7.29 9.67
N TYR A 192 4.26 7.16 10.41
CA TYR A 192 3.70 8.24 11.19
C TYR A 192 3.54 7.81 12.64
N SER A 193 4.25 8.46 13.56
CA SER A 193 4.14 8.18 14.98
C SER A 193 3.18 9.19 15.65
N ILE A 194 2.24 8.66 16.44
CA ILE A 194 1.26 9.49 17.15
C ILE A 194 1.90 10.25 18.32
N ALA A 195 2.91 9.64 18.96
CA ALA A 195 3.52 10.20 20.17
C ALA A 195 4.27 11.51 19.90
N ASP A 196 5.00 11.58 18.79
CA ASP A 196 5.85 12.71 18.40
C ASP A 196 5.31 13.50 17.20
N LYS A 197 4.21 13.03 16.58
CA LYS A 197 3.59 13.60 15.38
C LYS A 197 4.58 13.72 14.21
N GLN A 198 5.55 12.81 14.14
CA GLN A 198 6.55 12.79 13.09
C GLN A 198 6.08 11.93 11.91
N LEU A 199 6.18 12.51 10.72
CA LEU A 199 5.99 11.83 9.45
C LEU A 199 7.35 11.65 8.77
N SER A 200 7.70 10.42 8.43
CA SER A 200 8.89 10.12 7.64
C SER A 200 8.51 9.34 6.40
N LEU A 201 9.16 9.65 5.27
CA LEU A 201 8.97 8.97 3.99
C LEU A 201 10.31 8.39 3.54
N ARG A 202 10.30 7.16 3.02
CA ARG A 202 11.49 6.50 2.48
C ARG A 202 11.14 5.70 1.23
N LYS A 203 11.90 5.95 0.17
CA LYS A 203 11.86 5.16 -1.06
C LYS A 203 12.52 3.81 -0.77
N TYR A 204 11.80 2.72 -1.03
CA TYR A 204 12.31 1.37 -0.78
C TYR A 204 12.78 0.67 -2.06
N TRP A 205 12.40 1.15 -3.24
CA TRP A 205 12.74 0.50 -4.49
C TRP A 205 13.04 1.52 -5.59
N GLU A 206 14.02 1.21 -6.42
CA GLU A 206 14.31 1.94 -7.64
C GLU A 206 14.96 1.06 -8.69
N ILE A 207 14.75 1.41 -9.96
CA ILE A 207 15.47 0.79 -11.06
C ILE A 207 16.91 1.27 -10.98
N ASN A 208 17.84 0.32 -10.82
CA ASN A 208 19.26 0.62 -10.93
C ASN A 208 19.65 0.70 -12.41
N ALA A 209 19.60 1.92 -12.96
CA ALA A 209 19.95 2.20 -14.36
C ALA A 209 21.46 2.07 -14.64
N GLU A 210 22.30 1.95 -13.61
CA GLU A 210 23.76 1.79 -13.73
C GLU A 210 24.17 0.31 -13.76
N GLN A 211 23.23 -0.64 -13.68
CA GLN A 211 23.59 -2.04 -13.79
C GLN A 211 24.24 -2.32 -15.16
N PRO A 212 25.36 -3.05 -15.18
CA PRO A 212 26.00 -3.42 -16.43
C PRO A 212 25.02 -4.21 -17.29
N LEU A 213 25.05 -3.97 -18.60
CA LEU A 213 24.33 -4.79 -19.55
C LEU A 213 24.74 -6.25 -19.34
N ILE A 214 23.74 -7.10 -19.22
CA ILE A 214 23.96 -8.54 -19.08
C ILE A 214 24.47 -9.06 -20.42
N ASP A 215 25.57 -9.82 -20.39
CA ASP A 215 26.04 -10.56 -21.55
C ASP A 215 25.14 -11.79 -21.74
N ILE A 216 24.14 -11.66 -22.61
CA ILE A 216 23.11 -12.66 -22.89
C ILE A 216 22.89 -12.76 -24.39
N SER A 217 22.73 -13.98 -24.91
CA SER A 217 22.40 -14.17 -26.31
C SER A 217 20.99 -13.66 -26.61
N GLU A 218 20.73 -13.26 -27.86
CA GLU A 218 19.38 -12.83 -28.26
C GLU A 218 18.34 -13.93 -28.00
N THR A 219 18.69 -15.20 -28.29
CA THR A 219 17.83 -16.35 -28.05
C THR A 219 17.49 -16.50 -26.56
N ASP A 220 18.50 -16.46 -25.69
CA ASP A 220 18.30 -16.59 -24.24
C ASP A 220 17.51 -15.40 -23.68
N ALA A 221 17.72 -14.19 -24.22
CA ALA A 221 16.96 -13.01 -23.84
C ALA A 221 15.47 -13.12 -24.21
N ILE A 222 15.17 -13.63 -25.41
CA ILE A 222 13.80 -13.89 -25.86
C ILE A 222 13.12 -14.93 -24.96
N ASP A 223 13.81 -16.02 -24.65
CA ASP A 223 13.23 -17.10 -23.83
C ASP A 223 13.04 -16.65 -22.37
N THR A 224 14.00 -15.94 -21.80
CA THR A 224 13.88 -15.31 -20.48
C THR A 224 12.69 -14.35 -20.43
N PHE A 225 12.54 -13.49 -21.45
CA PHE A 225 11.40 -12.58 -21.52
C PHE A 225 10.06 -13.33 -21.57
N LYS A 226 9.95 -14.38 -22.40
CA LYS A 226 8.73 -15.19 -22.49
C LYS A 226 8.38 -15.85 -21.15
N GLU A 227 9.38 -16.38 -20.44
CA GLU A 227 9.20 -17.00 -19.13
C GLU A 227 8.70 -15.98 -18.09
N LEU A 228 9.39 -14.82 -17.98
CA LEU A 228 9.03 -13.75 -17.06
C LEU A 228 7.64 -13.19 -17.37
N PHE A 229 7.32 -12.96 -18.65
CA PHE A 229 6.02 -12.49 -19.09
C PHE A 229 4.92 -13.50 -18.74
N SER A 230 5.13 -14.78 -19.04
CA SER A 230 4.15 -15.84 -18.74
C SER A 230 3.91 -15.97 -17.23
N THR A 231 4.97 -15.90 -16.43
CA THR A 231 4.88 -15.92 -14.97
C THR A 231 4.13 -14.70 -14.43
N SER A 232 4.41 -13.51 -14.98
CA SER A 232 3.72 -12.26 -14.63
C SER A 232 2.22 -12.33 -14.88
N VAL A 233 1.81 -12.92 -16.01
CA VAL A 233 0.40 -13.15 -16.36
C VAL A 233 -0.22 -14.18 -15.42
N GLN A 234 0.41 -15.35 -15.23
CA GLN A 234 -0.13 -16.41 -14.37
C GLN A 234 -0.35 -15.94 -12.92
N ARG A 235 0.57 -15.13 -12.37
CA ARG A 235 0.45 -14.56 -11.03
C ARG A 235 -0.75 -13.64 -10.89
N ARG A 236 -1.09 -12.87 -11.93
CA ARG A 236 -2.24 -11.95 -11.98
C ARG A 236 -3.58 -12.65 -12.23
N LEU A 237 -3.57 -13.93 -12.59
CA LEU A 237 -4.77 -14.76 -12.73
C LEU A 237 -5.18 -15.44 -11.41
N ARG A 238 -4.43 -15.23 -10.32
CA ARG A 238 -4.80 -15.73 -8.99
C ARG A 238 -5.97 -14.90 -8.45
N SER A 239 -7.19 -15.38 -8.66
CA SER A 239 -8.42 -14.78 -8.11
C SER A 239 -9.43 -15.86 -7.70
N ASP A 240 -10.24 -15.57 -6.67
CA ASP A 240 -11.33 -16.45 -6.24
C ASP A 240 -12.69 -16.03 -6.84
N VAL A 241 -12.71 -15.00 -7.68
CA VAL A 241 -13.89 -14.57 -8.45
C VAL A 241 -13.98 -15.29 -9.79
N SER A 242 -15.20 -15.74 -10.13
CA SER A 242 -15.57 -16.39 -11.39
C SER A 242 -16.11 -15.42 -12.43
#